data_AF-A0A411Z3E8-F1
#
_entry.id   AF-A0A411Z3E8-F1
#
_cell.length_a   1.000
_cell.length_b   1.000
_cell.length_c   1.000
_cell.angle_alpha   90.00
_cell.angle_beta   90.00
_cell.angle_gamma   90.00
#
_symmetry.space_group_name_H-M   'P 1'
#
loop_
_entity.id
_entity.type
_entity.pdbx_description
1 polymer ?
#
loop_
_entity_poly.entity_id
_entity_poly.type
_entity_poly.pdbx_seq_one_letter_code
_entity_poly.pdbx_strand_id
1 'polypeptide(L)'
;MTTRLLPDIDLARIAPQRDDMKRKSLEQMKGGFSTFSYKPVRGCFSDIFNIQPDLDLGAAKPTPWAVIETDLRKRSRSDEEYTYNRRVALGLHDFAASGRIYGRRQEFFPLSMGMGQKITLWLPMILAIDEQASVLFIDPRRTRGLTAEGRRFAFSMMHERIRAADEDFAEVRLTIAQFGDPSDDRRAVRLHTDEGIGLYSRDELEQMVASTYAMWRDVLEERERKARGRATGTGPLI
;
A
#
# COMPACT_ATOMS: atom_id res chain seq x y z
N MET A 1 17.05 -16.39 12.64
CA MET A 1 16.81 -14.95 12.87
C MET A 1 15.62 -14.54 12.01
N THR A 2 14.57 -13.95 12.58
CA THR A 2 13.39 -13.55 11.79
C THR A 2 13.70 -12.23 11.07
N THR A 3 13.81 -12.27 9.75
CA THR A 3 14.06 -11.07 8.94
C THR A 3 12.86 -10.12 9.07
N ARG A 4 13.13 -8.87 9.43
CA ARG A 4 12.08 -7.84 9.50
C ARG A 4 11.49 -7.60 8.11
N LEU A 5 10.16 -7.67 7.99
CA LEU A 5 9.48 -7.48 6.71
C LEU A 5 9.52 -6.02 6.25
N LEU A 6 9.59 -5.83 4.94
CA LEU A 6 9.44 -4.52 4.31
C LEU A 6 7.95 -4.15 4.28
N PRO A 7 7.57 -2.88 4.49
CA PRO A 7 6.21 -2.43 4.20
C PRO A 7 5.85 -2.67 2.73
N ASP A 8 4.61 -3.04 2.43
CA ASP A 8 4.19 -3.48 1.09
C ASP A 8 4.51 -2.44 -0.01
N ILE A 9 4.30 -1.15 0.25
CA ILE A 9 4.62 -0.07 -0.70
C ILE A 9 6.14 0.04 -0.93
N ASP A 10 6.96 -0.18 0.10
CA ASP A 10 8.42 -0.20 -0.06
C ASP A 10 8.87 -1.41 -0.85
N LEU A 11 8.29 -2.58 -0.58
CA LEU A 11 8.55 -3.79 -1.36
C LEU A 11 8.19 -3.55 -2.83
N ALA A 12 6.97 -3.09 -3.12
CA ALA A 12 6.53 -2.83 -4.49
C ALA A 12 7.39 -1.77 -5.21
N ARG A 13 7.90 -0.77 -4.48
CA ARG A 13 8.79 0.27 -5.05
C ARG A 13 10.22 -0.24 -5.30
N ILE A 14 10.71 -1.18 -4.49
CA ILE A 14 12.12 -1.59 -4.47
C ILE A 14 12.35 -2.89 -5.26
N ALA A 15 11.43 -3.84 -5.18
CA ALA A 15 11.55 -5.15 -5.82
C ALA A 15 11.84 -5.11 -7.34
N PRO A 16 11.17 -4.26 -8.15
CA PRO A 16 11.43 -4.20 -9.59
C PRO A 16 12.68 -3.39 -9.96
N GLN A 17 13.42 -2.84 -8.99
CA GLN A 17 14.66 -2.12 -9.29
C GLN A 17 15.78 -3.07 -9.70
N ARG A 18 16.71 -2.59 -10.53
CA ARG A 18 18.01 -3.23 -10.77
C ARG A 18 18.76 -3.43 -9.45
N ASP A 19 19.53 -4.49 -9.35
CA ASP A 19 20.14 -4.94 -8.08
C ASP A 19 21.03 -3.90 -7.40
N ASP A 20 21.78 -3.11 -8.16
CA ASP A 20 22.61 -2.02 -7.64
C ASP A 20 21.76 -0.90 -6.99
N MET A 21 20.65 -0.54 -7.63
CA MET A 21 19.70 0.46 -7.13
C MET A 21 18.87 -0.09 -5.98
N LYS A 22 18.49 -1.37 -6.04
CA LYS A 22 17.78 -2.12 -5.00
C LYS A 22 18.60 -2.11 -3.71
N ARG A 23 19.89 -2.47 -3.76
CA ARG A 23 20.80 -2.44 -2.61
C ARG A 23 20.91 -1.04 -2.00
N LYS A 24 21.14 -0.01 -2.82
CA LYS A 24 21.19 1.40 -2.37
C LYS A 24 19.89 1.82 -1.67
N SER A 25 18.74 1.47 -2.25
CA SER A 25 17.42 1.77 -1.66
C SER A 25 17.24 1.12 -0.29
N LEU A 26 17.60 -0.16 -0.15
CA LEU A 26 17.52 -0.91 1.11
C LEU A 26 18.48 -0.34 2.19
N GLU A 27 19.71 -0.01 1.81
CA GLU A 27 20.69 0.61 2.70
C GLU A 27 20.22 1.97 3.25
N GLN A 28 19.43 2.72 2.47
CA GLN A 28 18.85 4.00 2.89
C GLN A 28 17.61 3.88 3.76
N MET A 29 17.00 2.69 3.87
CA MET A 29 15.83 2.50 4.73
C MET A 29 16.24 2.63 6.19
N LYS A 30 15.90 3.75 6.83
CA LYS A 30 16.16 3.96 8.25
C LYS A 30 15.48 2.85 9.07
N GLY A 31 16.19 2.26 10.03
CA GLY A 31 15.65 1.21 10.89
C GLY A 31 14.51 1.66 11.83
N GLY A 32 14.24 2.98 11.90
CA GLY A 32 13.13 3.55 12.66
C GLY A 32 11.82 3.63 11.87
N PHE A 33 10.69 3.51 12.55
CA PHE A 33 9.37 3.74 11.96
C PHE A 33 9.24 5.21 11.54
N SER A 34 8.42 5.48 10.52
CA SER A 34 7.98 6.85 10.22
C SER A 34 7.34 7.48 11.46
N THR A 35 7.45 8.79 11.62
CA THR A 35 6.85 9.53 12.76
C THR A 35 5.33 9.40 12.82
N PHE A 36 4.69 8.99 11.71
CA PHE A 36 3.26 8.72 11.64
C PHE A 36 2.95 7.53 10.72
N SER A 37 1.72 7.02 10.82
CA SER A 37 1.23 5.88 10.04
C SER A 37 -0.04 6.24 9.26
N TYR A 38 -0.29 5.54 8.17
CA TYR A 38 -1.57 5.61 7.44
C TYR A 38 -2.59 4.55 7.92
N LYS A 39 -2.33 3.89 9.05
CA LYS A 39 -3.29 2.96 9.69
C LYS A 39 -4.64 3.62 10.01
N PRO A 40 -4.71 4.88 10.50
CA PRO A 40 -5.99 5.53 10.78
C PRO A 40 -6.89 5.60 9.55
N VAL A 41 -6.40 6.13 8.42
CA VAL A 41 -7.23 6.24 7.20
C VAL A 41 -7.62 4.88 6.62
N ARG A 42 -6.73 3.88 6.69
CA ARG A 42 -7.04 2.51 6.25
C ARG A 42 -8.22 1.91 7.00
N GLY A 43 -8.35 2.24 8.29
CA GLY A 43 -9.48 1.80 9.12
C GLY A 43 -10.82 2.45 8.77
N CYS A 44 -10.82 3.48 7.90
CA CYS A 44 -12.02 4.21 7.47
C CYS A 44 -12.36 3.95 6.00
N PHE A 45 -11.63 3.09 5.28
CA PHE A 45 -11.87 2.89 3.84
C PHE A 45 -13.28 2.38 3.53
N SER A 46 -13.84 1.50 4.36
CA SER A 46 -15.21 1.00 4.15
C SER A 46 -16.24 2.12 4.19
N ASP A 47 -16.10 3.06 5.14
CA ASP A 47 -16.98 4.21 5.27
C ASP A 47 -16.75 5.21 4.12
N ILE A 48 -15.49 5.46 3.75
CA ILE A 48 -15.13 6.37 2.65
C ILE A 48 -15.71 5.91 1.31
N PHE A 49 -15.66 4.61 1.02
CA PHE A 49 -16.15 4.03 -0.22
C PHE A 49 -17.59 3.52 -0.14
N ASN A 50 -18.30 3.81 0.97
CA ASN A 50 -19.70 3.41 1.19
C ASN A 50 -19.92 1.91 0.92
N ILE A 51 -19.04 1.06 1.45
CA ILE A 51 -19.13 -0.39 1.27
C ILE A 51 -20.46 -0.87 1.82
N GLN A 52 -21.24 -1.50 0.94
CA GLN A 52 -22.58 -1.96 1.28
C GLN A 52 -22.49 -3.14 2.26
N PRO A 53 -23.40 -3.23 3.26
CA PRO A 53 -23.48 -4.38 4.16
C PRO A 53 -23.72 -5.68 3.37
N ASP A 54 -23.17 -6.79 3.88
CA ASP A 54 -23.34 -8.11 3.25
C ASP A 54 -24.78 -8.67 3.41
N LEU A 55 -25.54 -8.15 4.37
CA LEU A 55 -26.94 -8.49 4.60
C LEU A 55 -27.84 -7.58 3.75
N ASP A 56 -28.82 -8.17 3.06
CA ASP A 56 -29.78 -7.48 2.18
C ASP A 56 -30.82 -6.66 2.98
N LEU A 57 -30.33 -5.68 3.74
CA LEU A 57 -31.11 -4.74 4.54
C LEU A 57 -31.38 -3.44 3.76
N GLY A 58 -31.21 -3.48 2.44
CA GLY A 58 -31.30 -2.32 1.54
C GLY A 58 -29.98 -1.56 1.39
N ALA A 59 -29.97 -0.60 0.47
CA ALA A 59 -28.78 0.21 0.19
C ALA A 59 -28.45 1.14 1.37
N ALA A 60 -27.21 1.04 1.87
CA ALA A 60 -26.71 1.92 2.90
C ALA A 60 -26.49 3.33 2.32
N LYS A 61 -26.97 4.35 3.06
CA LYS A 61 -26.70 5.74 2.73
C LYS A 61 -25.21 6.03 2.88
N PRO A 62 -24.63 6.92 2.06
CA PRO A 62 -23.24 7.32 2.22
C PRO A 62 -22.93 7.84 3.62
N THR A 63 -21.78 7.46 4.17
CA THR A 63 -21.36 7.90 5.50
C THR A 63 -20.98 9.39 5.46
N PRO A 64 -21.59 10.26 6.28
CA PRO A 64 -21.24 11.69 6.29
C PRO A 64 -19.78 11.92 6.69
N TRP A 65 -19.12 12.88 6.02
CA TRP A 65 -17.72 13.24 6.30
C TRP A 65 -17.42 13.46 7.79
N ALA A 66 -18.30 14.15 8.53
CA ALA A 66 -18.10 14.42 9.95
C ALA A 66 -17.95 13.16 10.81
N VAL A 67 -18.60 12.05 10.42
CA VAL A 67 -18.47 10.76 11.09
C VAL A 67 -17.10 10.15 10.81
N ILE A 68 -16.69 10.13 9.54
CA ILE A 68 -15.36 9.65 9.10
C ILE A 68 -14.25 10.46 9.80
N GLU A 69 -14.38 11.78 9.83
CA GLU A 69 -13.41 12.69 10.45
C GLU A 69 -13.28 12.45 11.96
N THR A 70 -14.41 12.26 12.64
CA THR A 70 -14.45 11.93 14.07
C THR A 70 -13.71 10.62 14.35
N ASP A 71 -13.94 9.58 13.57
CA ASP A 71 -13.28 8.29 13.76
C ASP A 71 -11.81 8.32 13.37
N LEU A 72 -11.45 9.11 12.36
CA LEU A 72 -10.06 9.35 11.99
C LEU A 72 -9.29 10.03 13.11
N ARG A 73 -9.91 11.03 13.76
CA ARG A 73 -9.35 11.72 14.92
C ARG A 73 -9.12 10.76 16.08
N LYS A 74 -10.10 9.93 16.42
CA LYS A 74 -9.99 8.91 17.49
C LYS A 74 -8.86 7.90 17.23
N ARG A 75 -8.63 7.52 15.97
CA ARG A 75 -7.62 6.52 15.59
C ARG A 75 -6.19 7.09 15.50
N SER A 76 -6.06 8.41 15.36
CA SER A 76 -4.77 9.08 15.22
C SER A 76 -4.11 9.29 16.59
N ARG A 77 -2.80 9.05 16.67
CA ARG A 77 -2.00 9.15 17.90
C ARG A 77 -1.39 10.53 18.13
N SER A 78 -1.42 11.39 17.11
CA SER A 78 -0.90 12.75 17.15
C SER A 78 -1.65 13.66 16.18
N ASP A 79 -1.54 14.98 16.39
CA ASP A 79 -2.10 15.98 15.47
C ASP A 79 -1.47 15.92 14.08
N GLU A 80 -0.17 15.62 14.02
CA GLU A 80 0.54 15.44 12.75
C GLU A 80 -0.01 14.21 12.00
N GLU A 81 -0.14 13.06 12.67
CA GLU A 81 -0.71 11.85 12.07
C GLU A 81 -2.14 12.10 11.58
N TYR A 82 -2.96 12.76 12.40
CA TYR A 82 -4.31 13.15 12.04
C TYR A 82 -4.32 14.02 10.78
N THR A 83 -3.49 15.06 10.73
CA THR A 83 -3.43 15.99 9.59
C THR A 83 -3.09 15.26 8.29
N TYR A 84 -2.09 14.37 8.30
CA TYR A 84 -1.71 13.62 7.10
C TYR A 84 -2.78 12.62 6.66
N ASN A 85 -3.40 11.91 7.61
CA ASN A 85 -4.45 10.95 7.31
C ASN A 85 -5.72 11.66 6.82
N ARG A 86 -6.10 12.80 7.43
CA ARG A 86 -7.28 13.59 7.08
C ARG A 86 -7.23 14.08 5.65
N ARG A 87 -6.08 14.58 5.21
CA ARG A 87 -5.90 15.05 3.82
C ARG A 87 -6.12 13.94 2.78
N VAL A 88 -5.68 12.72 3.11
CA VAL A 88 -5.89 11.52 2.27
C VAL A 88 -7.35 11.08 2.32
N ALA A 89 -7.93 10.98 3.53
CA ALA A 89 -9.32 10.59 3.73
C ALA A 89 -10.29 11.53 3.01
N LEU A 90 -10.07 12.84 3.13
CA LEU A 90 -10.92 13.86 2.49
C LEU A 90 -10.81 13.78 0.96
N GLY A 91 -9.60 13.60 0.43
CA GLY A 91 -9.39 13.40 -1.01
C GLY A 91 -10.12 12.16 -1.54
N LEU A 92 -10.06 11.04 -0.81
CA LEU A 92 -10.77 9.81 -1.18
C LEU A 92 -12.29 9.94 -1.03
N HIS A 93 -12.77 10.63 0.01
CA HIS A 93 -14.19 10.87 0.22
C HIS A 93 -14.77 11.75 -0.89
N ASP A 94 -14.09 12.84 -1.25
CA ASP A 94 -14.50 13.71 -2.35
C ASP A 94 -14.51 12.95 -3.69
N PHE A 95 -13.49 12.13 -3.92
CA PHE A 95 -13.41 11.25 -5.08
C PHE A 95 -14.59 10.25 -5.13
N ALA A 96 -14.88 9.57 -4.01
CA ALA A 96 -15.99 8.63 -3.92
C ALA A 96 -17.36 9.31 -4.11
N ALA A 97 -17.55 10.49 -3.51
CA ALA A 97 -18.80 11.25 -3.59
C ALA A 97 -19.04 11.80 -5.00
N SER A 98 -18.02 12.36 -5.65
CA SER A 98 -18.12 12.95 -6.99
C SER A 98 -18.27 11.89 -8.09
N GLY A 99 -17.55 10.78 -7.99
CA GLY A 99 -17.59 9.68 -8.94
C GLY A 99 -18.76 8.71 -8.77
N ARG A 100 -19.63 8.92 -7.76
CA ARG A 100 -20.67 7.97 -7.34
C ARG A 100 -20.10 6.55 -7.20
N ILE A 101 -19.00 6.43 -6.47
CA ILE A 101 -18.34 5.15 -6.27
C ILE A 101 -19.16 4.33 -5.29
N TYR A 102 -19.51 3.12 -5.70
CA TYR A 102 -20.15 2.12 -4.85
C TYR A 102 -19.24 0.92 -4.77
N GLY A 103 -19.17 0.30 -3.59
CA GLY A 103 -18.37 -0.88 -3.39
C GLY A 103 -19.09 -1.97 -2.63
N ARG A 104 -18.61 -3.20 -2.85
CA ARG A 104 -18.97 -4.36 -2.05
C ARG A 104 -17.71 -4.92 -1.40
N ARG A 105 -17.88 -5.48 -0.21
CA ARG A 105 -16.80 -6.22 0.43
C ARG A 105 -16.49 -7.45 -0.42
N GLN A 106 -15.21 -7.68 -0.67
CA GLN A 106 -14.73 -8.88 -1.35
C GLN A 106 -13.35 -9.19 -0.80
N GLU A 107 -13.26 -10.27 -0.03
CA GLU A 107 -11.98 -10.68 0.53
C GLU A 107 -11.15 -11.39 -0.55
N PHE A 108 -9.90 -10.95 -0.68
CA PHE A 108 -8.90 -11.60 -1.51
C PHE A 108 -7.73 -11.98 -0.61
N PHE A 109 -7.43 -13.27 -0.53
CA PHE A 109 -6.38 -13.77 0.35
C PHE A 109 -5.00 -13.26 -0.07
N PRO A 110 -4.07 -13.00 0.88
CA PRO A 110 -2.71 -12.60 0.56
C PRO A 110 -2.03 -13.56 -0.42
N LEU A 111 -1.24 -13.01 -1.34
CA LEU A 111 -0.45 -13.80 -2.27
C LEU A 111 0.82 -14.28 -1.56
N SER A 112 1.02 -15.59 -1.52
CA SER A 112 2.24 -16.20 -0.99
C SER A 112 3.34 -16.16 -2.03
N MET A 113 4.43 -15.48 -1.69
CA MET A 113 5.65 -15.36 -2.48
C MET A 113 6.81 -16.05 -1.75
N GLY A 114 7.91 -16.28 -2.47
CA GLY A 114 9.09 -17.03 -2.01
C GLY A 114 9.48 -16.78 -0.54
N MET A 115 9.93 -17.84 0.14
CA MET A 115 10.16 -17.89 1.60
C MET A 115 8.91 -17.65 2.46
N GLY A 116 7.71 -17.91 1.94
CA GLY A 116 6.44 -17.85 2.69
C GLY A 116 5.95 -16.42 2.98
N GLN A 117 6.45 -15.43 2.24
CA GLN A 117 6.06 -14.03 2.42
C GLN A 117 4.64 -13.81 1.92
N LYS A 118 3.77 -13.28 2.77
CA LYS A 118 2.39 -12.94 2.41
C LYS A 118 2.32 -11.47 2.04
N ILE A 119 1.96 -11.18 0.80
CA ILE A 119 1.89 -9.83 0.25
C ILE A 119 0.43 -9.51 -0.07
N THR A 120 -0.01 -8.31 0.32
CA THR A 120 -1.32 -7.77 -0.02
C THR A 120 -1.14 -6.37 -0.62
N LEU A 121 -1.42 -6.26 -1.92
CA LEU A 121 -1.35 -5.00 -2.68
C LEU A 121 -2.72 -4.65 -3.26
N TRP A 122 -3.78 -4.82 -2.47
CA TRP A 122 -5.15 -4.50 -2.81
C TRP A 122 -5.96 -4.27 -1.52
N LEU A 123 -7.14 -3.67 -1.66
CA LEU A 123 -8.15 -3.58 -0.62
C LEU A 123 -9.09 -4.79 -0.67
N PRO A 124 -9.69 -5.20 0.46
CA PRO A 124 -10.67 -6.29 0.50
C PRO A 124 -12.07 -5.81 0.05
N MET A 125 -12.14 -5.25 -1.15
CA MET A 125 -13.35 -4.71 -1.74
C MET A 125 -13.23 -4.60 -3.27
N ILE A 126 -14.37 -4.69 -3.94
CA ILE A 126 -14.52 -4.31 -5.35
C ILE A 126 -15.33 -3.02 -5.40
N LEU A 127 -14.84 -2.06 -6.18
CA LEU A 127 -15.46 -0.75 -6.37
C LEU A 127 -15.91 -0.60 -7.81
N ALA A 128 -17.11 -0.08 -8.04
CA ALA A 128 -17.51 0.45 -9.34
C ALA A 128 -16.92 1.86 -9.49
N ILE A 129 -15.89 1.99 -10.32
CA ILE A 129 -15.23 3.27 -10.63
C ILE A 129 -15.43 3.52 -12.12
N ASP A 130 -15.98 4.66 -12.53
CA ASP A 130 -16.34 4.94 -13.93
C ASP A 130 -17.16 3.79 -14.55
N GLU A 131 -18.14 3.29 -13.80
CA GLU A 131 -19.03 2.17 -14.16
C GLU A 131 -18.33 0.80 -14.39
N GLN A 132 -17.02 0.71 -14.15
CA GLN A 132 -16.25 -0.52 -14.28
C GLN A 132 -15.85 -1.09 -12.91
N ALA A 133 -16.12 -2.38 -12.70
CA ALA A 133 -15.66 -3.11 -11.53
C ALA A 133 -14.13 -3.04 -11.45
N SER A 134 -13.64 -2.57 -10.31
CA SER A 134 -12.23 -2.25 -10.08
C SER A 134 -11.77 -2.77 -8.72
N VAL A 135 -10.62 -3.44 -8.68
CA VAL A 135 -9.90 -3.69 -7.42
C VAL A 135 -8.88 -2.60 -7.19
N LEU A 136 -8.93 -2.01 -6.00
CA LEU A 136 -8.14 -0.82 -5.68
C LEU A 136 -6.95 -1.15 -4.78
N PHE A 137 -5.79 -0.56 -5.07
CA PHE A 137 -4.69 -0.39 -4.13
C PHE A 137 -4.45 1.09 -3.87
N ILE A 138 -4.13 1.47 -2.63
CA ILE A 138 -3.93 2.87 -2.25
C ILE A 138 -2.50 3.07 -1.76
N ASP A 139 -1.75 3.92 -2.45
CA ASP A 139 -0.48 4.45 -2.00
C ASP A 139 -0.67 5.89 -1.51
N PRO A 140 -0.83 6.12 -0.20
CA PRO A 140 -1.10 7.44 0.36
C PRO A 140 0.13 8.35 0.44
N ARG A 141 1.32 7.86 0.02
CA ARG A 141 2.58 8.56 0.24
C ARG A 141 2.71 9.75 -0.71
N ARG A 142 3.13 10.89 -0.15
CA ARG A 142 3.47 12.09 -0.94
C ARG A 142 4.83 11.96 -1.60
N THR A 143 5.80 11.45 -0.84
CA THR A 143 7.18 11.28 -1.29
C THR A 143 7.54 9.80 -1.21
N ARG A 144 8.36 9.34 -2.16
CA ARG A 144 8.77 7.92 -2.25
C ARG A 144 7.56 6.96 -2.33
N GLY A 145 6.50 7.38 -3.03
CA GLY A 145 5.43 6.49 -3.49
C GLY A 145 5.88 5.58 -4.63
N LEU A 146 4.95 4.81 -5.18
CA LEU A 146 5.20 3.92 -6.31
C LEU A 146 5.62 4.72 -7.55
N THR A 147 6.68 4.21 -8.20
CA THR A 147 7.11 4.63 -9.54
C THR A 147 6.28 3.92 -10.61
N ALA A 148 6.53 4.17 -11.90
CA ALA A 148 5.93 3.40 -12.98
C ALA A 148 6.20 1.89 -12.83
N GLU A 149 7.46 1.52 -12.59
CA GLU A 149 7.85 0.12 -12.33
C GLU A 149 7.22 -0.44 -11.05
N GLY A 150 7.12 0.38 -10.00
CA GLY A 150 6.46 -0.05 -8.77
C GLY A 150 4.96 -0.29 -8.95
N ARG A 151 4.29 0.51 -9.79
CA ARG A 151 2.90 0.27 -10.18
C ARG A 151 2.76 -0.98 -11.03
N ARG A 152 3.65 -1.19 -12.02
CA ARG A 152 3.70 -2.42 -12.83
C ARG A 152 3.83 -3.66 -11.95
N PHE A 153 4.74 -3.64 -10.99
CA PHE A 153 4.91 -4.72 -10.01
C PHE A 153 3.61 -4.95 -9.20
N ALA A 154 2.99 -3.90 -8.68
CA ALA A 154 1.75 -4.02 -7.92
C ALA A 154 0.59 -4.55 -8.77
N PHE A 155 0.40 -4.06 -10.00
CA PHE A 155 -0.60 -4.60 -10.93
C PHE A 155 -0.37 -6.06 -11.27
N SER A 156 0.89 -6.47 -11.43
CA SER A 156 1.23 -7.86 -11.69
C SER A 156 0.88 -8.76 -10.50
N MET A 157 1.21 -8.32 -9.27
CA MET A 157 0.81 -9.01 -8.04
C MET A 157 -0.71 -9.12 -7.87
N MET A 158 -1.43 -8.05 -8.19
CA MET A 158 -2.89 -8.03 -8.19
C MET A 158 -3.45 -8.98 -9.25
N HIS A 159 -2.93 -8.98 -10.47
CA HIS A 159 -3.34 -9.87 -11.55
C HIS A 159 -3.19 -11.34 -11.16
N GLU A 160 -2.01 -11.74 -10.68
CA GLU A 160 -1.73 -13.12 -10.27
C GLU A 160 -2.67 -13.61 -9.16
N ARG A 161 -3.05 -12.72 -8.23
CA ARG A 161 -3.91 -13.08 -7.10
C ARG A 161 -5.41 -13.02 -7.39
N ILE A 162 -5.82 -12.14 -8.28
CA ILE A 162 -7.23 -11.80 -8.48
C ILE A 162 -7.71 -12.38 -9.81
N ARG A 163 -7.11 -11.98 -10.92
CA ARG A 163 -7.57 -12.35 -12.27
C ARG A 163 -7.13 -13.75 -12.67
N ALA A 164 -5.86 -14.08 -12.47
CA ALA A 164 -5.32 -15.38 -12.85
C ALA A 164 -5.75 -16.51 -11.90
N ALA A 165 -6.13 -16.16 -10.66
CA ALA A 165 -6.51 -17.13 -9.65
C ALA A 165 -8.00 -17.51 -9.67
N ASP A 166 -8.84 -16.69 -10.30
CA ASP A 166 -10.30 -16.83 -10.27
C ASP A 166 -10.94 -16.19 -11.51
N GLU A 167 -11.59 -17.02 -12.34
CA GLU A 167 -12.18 -16.62 -13.61
C GLU A 167 -13.31 -15.59 -13.43
N ASP A 168 -14.01 -15.60 -12.30
CA ASP A 168 -15.09 -14.64 -12.00
C ASP A 168 -14.58 -13.19 -11.95
N PHE A 169 -13.28 -13.01 -11.70
CA PHE A 169 -12.63 -11.71 -11.64
C PHE A 169 -11.72 -11.42 -12.82
N ALA A 170 -11.68 -12.27 -13.86
CA ALA A 170 -10.74 -12.15 -14.99
C ALA A 170 -10.77 -10.75 -15.65
N GLU A 171 -11.95 -10.13 -15.72
CA GLU A 171 -12.18 -8.84 -16.38
C GLU A 171 -12.20 -7.64 -15.42
N VAL A 172 -11.93 -7.85 -14.12
CA VAL A 172 -11.89 -6.74 -13.16
C VAL A 172 -10.71 -5.82 -13.47
N ARG A 173 -10.96 -4.51 -13.52
CA ARG A 173 -9.89 -3.54 -13.71
C ARG A 173 -9.02 -3.47 -12.47
N LEU A 174 -7.70 -3.39 -12.64
CA LEU A 174 -6.79 -3.17 -11.53
C LEU A 174 -6.45 -1.68 -11.46
N THR A 175 -6.67 -1.10 -10.29
CA THR A 175 -6.52 0.34 -10.11
C THR A 175 -5.60 0.64 -8.92
N ILE A 176 -4.69 1.59 -9.10
CA ILE A 176 -3.87 2.16 -8.04
C ILE A 176 -4.26 3.62 -7.87
N ALA A 177 -4.69 4.01 -6.68
CA ALA A 177 -4.84 5.41 -6.29
C ALA A 177 -3.53 5.92 -5.66
N GLN A 178 -2.94 6.93 -6.29
CA GLN A 178 -1.90 7.77 -5.73
C GLN A 178 -2.46 9.18 -5.50
N PHE A 179 -1.66 10.05 -4.88
CA PHE A 179 -2.09 11.40 -4.51
C PHE A 179 -1.14 12.44 -5.08
N GLY A 180 -1.71 13.47 -5.71
CA GLY A 180 -0.95 14.61 -6.21
C GLY A 180 -0.50 15.57 -5.11
N ASP A 181 0.13 16.67 -5.52
CA ASP A 181 0.45 17.77 -4.62
C ASP A 181 -0.85 18.40 -4.05
N PRO A 182 -0.82 18.85 -2.79
CA PRO A 182 -1.98 19.44 -2.16
C PRO A 182 -2.35 20.76 -2.85
N SER A 183 -3.54 20.81 -3.44
CA SER A 183 -4.30 22.07 -3.47
C SER A 183 -5.13 22.09 -2.17
N ASP A 184 -4.85 23.03 -1.28
CA ASP A 184 -5.55 23.20 0.01
C ASP A 184 -5.43 22.01 1.00
N ASP A 185 -6.39 21.91 1.92
CA ASP A 185 -6.52 20.94 3.02
C ASP A 185 -6.83 19.50 2.59
N ARG A 186 -6.64 19.15 1.31
CA ARG A 186 -6.90 17.83 0.73
C ARG A 186 -5.85 17.40 -0.28
N ARG A 187 -5.86 16.12 -0.63
CA ARG A 187 -5.02 15.58 -1.70
C ARG A 187 -5.87 15.04 -2.83
N ALA A 188 -5.66 15.55 -4.03
CA ALA A 188 -6.33 15.06 -5.22
C ALA A 188 -5.93 13.61 -5.50
N VAL A 189 -6.93 12.76 -5.70
CA VAL A 189 -6.74 11.35 -6.10
C VAL A 189 -6.31 11.31 -7.56
N ARG A 190 -5.25 10.58 -7.84
CA ARG A 190 -4.80 10.23 -9.19
C ARG A 190 -4.89 8.73 -9.36
N LEU A 191 -5.72 8.31 -10.30
CA LEU A 191 -5.84 6.90 -10.65
C LEU A 191 -4.79 6.51 -11.68
N HIS A 192 -4.28 5.31 -11.53
CA HIS A 192 -3.53 4.58 -12.52
C HIS A 192 -4.25 3.24 -12.73
N THR A 193 -4.41 2.84 -13.98
CA THR A 193 -5.00 1.54 -14.36
C THR A 193 -3.91 0.64 -14.93
N ASP A 194 -4.21 -0.65 -15.04
CA ASP A 194 -3.33 -1.64 -15.66
C ASP A 194 -3.39 -1.63 -17.21
N GLU A 195 -4.18 -0.75 -17.80
CA GLU A 195 -4.35 -0.63 -19.24
C GLU A 195 -3.04 -0.34 -19.98
N GLY A 196 -2.73 -1.15 -21.00
CA GLY A 196 -1.52 -1.02 -21.80
C GLY A 196 -0.22 -1.38 -21.07
N ILE A 197 -0.29 -1.94 -19.86
CA ILE A 197 0.88 -2.35 -19.07
C ILE A 197 1.15 -3.84 -19.27
N GLY A 198 2.28 -4.18 -19.88
CA GLY A 198 2.76 -5.57 -19.92
C GLY A 198 3.12 -6.04 -18.51
N LEU A 199 2.39 -7.00 -17.96
CA LEU A 199 2.58 -7.46 -16.57
C LEU A 199 3.78 -8.41 -16.46
N TYR A 200 4.37 -8.46 -15.26
CA TYR A 200 5.34 -9.48 -14.90
C TYR A 200 4.63 -10.80 -14.65
N SER A 201 5.24 -11.89 -15.12
CA SER A 201 4.82 -13.25 -14.77
C SER A 201 5.05 -13.54 -13.29
N ARG A 202 4.35 -14.55 -12.76
CA ARG A 202 4.57 -15.06 -11.41
C ARG A 202 6.03 -15.36 -11.08
N ASP A 203 6.76 -16.03 -11.98
CA ASP A 203 8.16 -16.41 -11.74
C ASP A 203 9.08 -15.18 -11.62
N GLU A 204 8.85 -14.17 -12.47
CA GLU A 204 9.57 -12.89 -12.37
C GLU A 204 9.27 -12.20 -11.03
N LEU A 205 8.01 -12.19 -10.59
CA LEU A 205 7.61 -11.62 -9.29
C LEU A 205 8.27 -12.36 -8.13
N GLU A 206 8.28 -13.70 -8.15
CA GLU A 206 8.93 -14.52 -7.14
C GLU A 206 10.43 -14.24 -7.06
N GLN A 207 11.11 -14.11 -8.22
CA GLN A 207 12.53 -13.78 -8.28
C GLN A 207 12.81 -12.36 -7.75
N MET A 208 11.98 -11.37 -8.11
CA MET A 208 12.10 -10.00 -7.62
C MET A 208 11.93 -9.92 -6.10
N VAL A 209 10.94 -10.62 -5.54
CA VAL A 209 10.71 -10.66 -4.09
C VAL A 209 11.85 -11.38 -3.38
N ALA A 210 12.26 -12.56 -3.88
CA ALA A 210 13.31 -13.36 -3.26
C ALA A 210 14.66 -12.62 -3.25
N SER A 211 15.07 -12.04 -4.37
CA SER A 211 16.32 -11.25 -4.45
C SER A 211 16.31 -10.04 -3.51
N THR A 212 15.15 -9.36 -3.38
CA THR A 212 15.00 -8.21 -2.48
C THR A 212 15.15 -8.61 -1.03
N TYR A 213 14.52 -9.70 -0.60
CA TYR A 213 14.64 -10.18 0.78
C TYR A 213 16.01 -10.79 1.08
N ALA A 214 16.67 -11.42 0.10
CA ALA A 214 18.06 -11.84 0.24
C ALA A 214 18.97 -10.64 0.56
N MET A 215 18.94 -9.60 -0.27
CA MET A 215 19.72 -8.37 -0.03
C MET A 215 19.33 -7.67 1.27
N TRP A 216 18.06 -7.69 1.63
CA TRP A 216 17.61 -7.06 2.87
C TRP A 216 18.16 -7.75 4.11
N ARG A 217 18.29 -9.09 4.10
CA ARG A 217 18.98 -9.84 5.16
C ARG A 217 20.42 -9.38 5.29
N ASP A 218 21.15 -9.31 4.19
CA ASP A 218 22.56 -8.89 4.19
C ASP A 218 22.72 -7.48 4.77
N VAL A 219 21.85 -6.55 4.38
CA VAL A 219 21.85 -5.17 4.91
C VAL A 219 21.58 -5.14 6.42
N LEU A 220 20.66 -5.97 6.92
CA LEU A 220 20.36 -6.06 8.36
C LEU A 220 21.53 -6.65 9.14
N GLU A 221 22.15 -7.72 8.64
CA GLU A 221 23.32 -8.36 9.25
C GLU A 221 24.53 -7.41 9.28
N GLU A 222 24.79 -6.68 8.19
CA GLU A 222 25.83 -5.67 8.15
C GLU A 222 25.61 -4.55 9.18
N ARG A 223 24.35 -4.10 9.35
CA ARG A 223 23.98 -3.08 10.35
C ARG A 223 24.19 -3.59 11.76
N GLU A 224 23.78 -4.82 12.04
CA GLU A 224 23.96 -5.43 13.35
C GLU A 224 25.44 -5.60 13.69
N ARG A 225 26.26 -6.09 12.75
CA ARG A 225 27.71 -6.20 12.92
C ARG A 225 28.36 -4.84 13.21
N LYS A 226 27.96 -3.79 12.47
CA LYS A 226 28.45 -2.41 12.71
C LYS A 226 28.02 -1.87 14.08
N ALA A 227 26.80 -2.18 14.53
CA ALA A 227 26.31 -1.77 15.84
C ALA A 227 27.08 -2.46 16.98
N ARG A 228 27.31 -3.78 16.88
CA ARG A 228 28.11 -4.55 17.85
C ARG A 228 29.55 -4.05 17.92
N GLY A 229 30.19 -3.79 16.77
CA GLY A 229 31.56 -3.28 16.73
C GLY A 229 31.73 -1.87 17.32
N ARG A 230 30.68 -1.03 17.30
CA ARG A 230 30.68 0.28 17.98
C ARG A 230 30.50 0.16 19.49
N ALA A 231 29.76 -0.83 19.97
CA ALA A 231 29.53 -1.05 21.40
C ALA A 231 30.78 -1.56 22.14
N THR A 232 31.71 -2.21 21.43
CA THR A 232 33.00 -2.67 21.97
C THR A 232 34.13 -1.62 21.86
N GLY A 233 33.84 -0.42 21.32
CA GLY A 233 34.79 0.68 21.25
C GLY A 233 34.93 1.36 22.61
N THR A 234 35.99 1.01 23.33
CA THR A 234 36.50 1.66 24.54
C THR A 234 36.40 3.19 24.47
N GLY A 235 35.59 3.77 25.35
CA GLY A 235 35.76 5.17 25.76
C GLY A 235 37.11 5.35 26.46
N PRO A 236 37.75 6.53 26.39
CA PRO A 236 38.96 6.76 27.16
C PRO A 236 38.60 6.70 28.65
N LEU A 237 39.28 5.82 29.39
CA LEU A 237 39.33 5.90 30.84
C LEU A 237 40.00 7.24 31.18
N ILE A 238 39.21 8.17 31.76
CA ILE A 238 39.71 9.32 32.50
C ILE A 238 39.71 8.92 33.97
#